data_AF-A0A0M0SYX0-F1
#
_entry.id   AF-A0A0M0SYX0-F1
#
_cell.length_a   1.000
_cell.length_b   1.000
_cell.length_c   1.000
_cell.angle_alpha   90.00
_cell.angle_beta   90.00
_cell.angle_gamma   90.00
#
_symmetry.space_group_name_H-M   'P 1'
#
loop_
_entity.id
_entity.type
_entity.pdbx_description
1 polymer ?
#
loop_
_entity_poly.entity_id
_entity_poly.type
_entity_poly.pdbx_seq_one_letter_code
_entity_poly.pdbx_strand_id
1 'polypeptide(L)' 'MRVKCTICDKRETIDDWSFTAKRLRNKPVRVHLCDECRSRVEERTLERHASGQFHLYPSWETKRKHW' A
#
# COMPACT_ATOMS: atom_id res chain seq x y z
N MET A 1 -4.67 -10.47 -15.25
CA MET A 1 -3.29 -10.67 -14.77
C MET A 1 -3.29 -11.41 -13.44
N ARG A 2 -2.52 -12.48 -13.30
CA ARG A 2 -2.35 -13.17 -12.00
C ARG A 2 -1.34 -12.42 -11.15
N VAL A 3 -1.70 -12.10 -9.91
CA VAL A 3 -0.85 -11.41 -8.95
C VAL A 3 -0.78 -12.17 -7.63
N LYS A 4 0.26 -11.91 -6.85
CA LYS A 4 0.48 -12.51 -5.53
C LYS A 4 0.52 -11.39 -4.50
N CYS A 5 -0.27 -11.49 -3.43
CA CYS A 5 -0.16 -10.59 -2.29
C CYS A 5 1.17 -10.82 -1.56
N THR A 6 1.89 -9.76 -1.23
CA THR A 6 3.19 -9.88 -0.53
C THR A 6 3.10 -10.17 0.96
N ILE A 7 1.92 -10.08 1.57
CA ILE A 7 1.75 -10.28 3.02
C ILE A 7 1.21 -11.68 3.34
N CYS A 8 0.16 -12.11 2.64
CA CYS A 8 -0.50 -13.40 2.92
C CYS A 8 -0.27 -14.43 1.80
N ASP A 9 0.52 -14.11 0.78
CA ASP A 9 0.84 -14.99 -0.34
C ASP A 9 -0.36 -15.46 -1.19
N LYS A 10 -1.56 -14.92 -0.94
CA LYS A 10 -2.77 -15.18 -1.71
C LYS A 10 -2.56 -14.82 -3.18
N ARG A 11 -3.01 -15.71 -4.07
CA ARG A 11 -2.99 -15.50 -5.52
C ARG A 11 -4.38 -15.13 -5.99
N GLU A 12 -4.50 -14.03 -6.72
CA GLU A 12 -5.76 -13.55 -7.27
C GLU A 12 -5.56 -13.01 -8.69
N THR A 13 -6.66 -12.86 -9.41
CA THR A 13 -6.65 -12.35 -10.77
C THR A 13 -7.21 -10.95 -10.76
N ILE A 14 -6.41 -9.99 -11.21
CA ILE A 14 -6.85 -8.61 -11.44
C ILE A 14 -7.13 -8.39 -12.92
N ASP A 15 -7.99 -7.43 -13.25
CA ASP A 15 -8.24 -7.03 -14.64
C ASP A 15 -6.96 -6.54 -15.31
N ASP A 16 -6.66 -7.11 -16.48
CA ASP A 16 -5.47 -6.80 -17.27
C ASP A 16 -5.42 -5.35 -17.75
N TRP A 17 -6.58 -4.74 -17.98
CA TRP A 17 -6.69 -3.36 -18.48
C TRP A 17 -6.77 -2.31 -17.37
N SER A 18 -6.81 -2.74 -16.11
CA SER A 18 -6.82 -1.84 -14.97
C SER A 18 -5.53 -1.03 -14.82
N PHE A 19 -5.66 0.18 -14.25
CA PHE A 19 -4.51 1.01 -13.90
C PHE A 19 -3.57 0.29 -12.92
N THR A 20 -4.11 -0.52 -12.01
CA THR A 20 -3.33 -1.34 -11.07
C THR A 20 -2.45 -2.34 -11.83
N ALA A 21 -3.01 -3.07 -12.78
CA ALA A 21 -2.25 -4.00 -13.59
C ALA A 21 -1.18 -3.30 -14.44
N LYS A 22 -1.50 -2.15 -15.05
CA LYS A 22 -0.51 -1.31 -15.76
C LYS A 22 0.63 -0.86 -14.85
N ARG A 23 0.33 -0.44 -13.62
CA ARG A 23 1.32 0.03 -12.63
C ARG A 23 2.29 -1.06 -12.20
N LEU A 24 1.80 -2.30 -12.04
CA LEU A 24 2.60 -3.47 -11.66
C LEU A 24 3.51 -3.91 -12.81
N ARG A 25 2.99 -3.96 -14.05
CA ARG A 25 3.80 -4.28 -15.24
C ARG A 25 4.92 -3.26 -15.48
N ASN A 26 4.62 -1.97 -15.33
CA ASN A 26 5.55 -0.90 -15.68
C ASN A 26 6.59 -0.58 -14.58
N LYS A 27 6.41 -1.08 -13.36
CA LYS A 27 7.36 -0.87 -12.25
C LYS A 27 7.45 -2.12 -11.37
N PRO A 28 8.42 -3.01 -11.62
CA PRO A 28 8.54 -4.31 -10.94
C PRO A 28 8.70 -4.25 -9.41
N VAL A 29 9.14 -3.10 -8.88
CA VAL A 29 9.27 -2.86 -7.44
C VAL A 29 7.92 -2.65 -6.75
N ARG A 30 6.84 -2.36 -7.50
CA ARG A 30 5.52 -2.19 -6.89
C ARG A 30 4.96 -3.54 -6.45
N VAL A 31 4.85 -3.71 -5.14
CA VAL A 31 4.20 -4.85 -4.51
C VAL A 31 2.68 -4.74 -4.61
N HIS A 32 2.02 -5.88 -4.70
CA HIS A 32 0.56 -5.98 -4.68
C HIS A 32 0.08 -6.43 -3.30
N LEU A 33 -0.97 -5.80 -2.78
CA LEU A 33 -1.69 -6.23 -1.59
C LEU A 33 -3.12 -6.59 -2.00
N CYS A 34 -3.58 -7.77 -1.59
CA CYS A 34 -4.99 -8.10 -1.71
C CYS A 34 -5.83 -7.20 -0.80
N ASP A 35 -7.11 -7.07 -1.12
CA ASP A 35 -8.02 -6.17 -0.41
C ASP A 35 -8.14 -6.52 1.08
N GLU A 36 -8.16 -7.80 1.42
CA GLU A 36 -8.14 -8.28 2.81
C GLU A 36 -6.91 -7.78 3.59
N CYS A 37 -5.73 -7.86 2.98
CA CYS A 37 -4.50 -7.39 3.61
C CYS A 37 -4.44 -5.86 3.68
N ARG A 38 -5.02 -5.17 2.70
CA ARG A 38 -5.14 -3.71 2.71
C ARG A 38 -6.01 -3.27 3.89
N SER A 39 -7.20 -3.84 4.04
CA SER A 39 -8.10 -3.54 5.16
C SER A 39 -7.48 -3.91 6.51
N ARG A 40 -6.80 -5.07 6.62
CA ARG A 40 -6.11 -5.46 7.85
C ARG A 40 -4.99 -4.50 8.26
N VAL A 41 -4.24 -3.98 7.29
CA VAL A 41 -3.19 -2.98 7.56
C VAL A 41 -3.82 -1.64 7.96
N GLU A 42 -4.89 -1.24 7.30
CA GLU A 42 -5.64 -0.02 7.61
C GLU A 42 -6.17 -0.04 9.05
N GLU A 43 -6.91 -1.08 9.44
CA GLU A 43 -7.46 -1.24 10.78
C GLU A 43 -6.37 -1.15 11.87
N ARG A 44 -5.30 -1.94 11.74
CA ARG A 44 -4.17 -1.90 12.68
C ARG A 44 -3.46 -0.55 12.72
N THR A 45 -3.45 0.18 11.60
CA THR A 45 -2.85 1.52 11.54
C THR A 45 -3.73 2.52 12.30
N LEU A 46 -5.05 2.43 12.15
CA LEU A 46 -6.02 3.25 12.89
C LEU A 46 -5.97 2.96 14.39
N GLU A 47 -5.88 1.69 14.80
CA GLU A 47 -5.71 1.29 16.21
C GLU A 47 -4.43 1.89 16.81
N ARG A 48 -3.30 1.78 16.11
CA ARG A 48 -2.02 2.37 16.53
C ARG A 48 -2.12 3.88 16.59
N HIS A 49 -2.78 4.51 15.63
CA HIS A 49 -3.00 5.95 15.62
C HIS A 49 -3.83 6.40 16.83
N ALA A 50 -4.87 5.65 17.18
CA ALA A 50 -5.72 5.93 18.33
C ALA A 50 -4.98 5.79 19.68
N SER A 51 -3.92 4.97 19.76
CA SER A 51 -3.12 4.79 20.98
C SER A 51 -2.38 6.05 21.46
N GLY A 52 -2.24 7.07 20.61
CA GLY A 52 -1.50 8.31 20.92
C GLY A 52 0.03 8.17 20.86
N GLN A 53 0.57 6.96 20.68
CA GLN A 53 2.01 6.70 20.50
C GLN A 53 2.45 6.63 19.03
N PHE A 54 1.56 7.00 18.10
CA PHE A 54 1.85 6.96 16.67
C PHE A 54 2.59 8.23 16.24
N HIS A 55 3.89 8.10 15.97
CA HIS A 55 4.73 9.20 15.52
C HIS A 55 4.93 9.16 14.00
N LEU A 56 4.50 10.21 13.32
CA LEU A 56 4.86 10.46 11.93
C LEU A 56 6.19 11.21 11.89
N TYR A 57 7.23 10.58 11.38
CA TYR A 57 8.52 11.23 11.20
C TYR A 57 8.50 12.11 9.93
N PRO A 58 9.00 13.35 9.98
CA PRO A 58 9.15 14.19 8.81
C PRO A 58 10.03 13.48 7.77
N SER A 59 9.58 13.44 6.52
CA SER A 59 10.45 13.05 5.41
C SER A 59 11.41 14.20 5.09
N TRP A 60 12.52 13.91 4.41
CA TRP A 60 13.46 14.94 3.91
C TRP A 60 12.79 15.93 2.94
N GLU A 61 11.59 15.61 2.43
CA GLU A 61 10.79 16.44 1.53
C GLU A 61 9.92 17.47 2.28
N THR A 62 9.74 17.35 3.61
CA THR A 62 8.95 18.29 4.43
C THR A 62 9.55 19.69 4.57
N LYS A 63 10.66 20.01 3.85
CA LYS A 63 11.22 21.37 3.70
C LYS A 63 10.65 22.14 2.49
N ARG A 64 9.37 21.97 2.14
CA ARG A 64 8.71 22.88 1.19
C ARG A 64 7.36 23.34 1.72
N LYS A 65 7.36 24.24 2.70
CA LYS A 65 6.39 25.35 2.65
C LYS A 65 6.88 26.29 1.55
N HIS A 66 6.45 26.02 0.32
CA HIS A 66 6.61 26.98 -0.76
C HIS A 66 5.33 27.83 -0.79
N TRP A 67 5.39 28.96 -0.08
CA TRP A 67 4.38 30.03 -0.02
C TRP A 67 2.96 29.56 0.27
#